data_AF-D6PD92-F1
#
_entry.id   AF-D6PD92-F1
#
_cell.length_a   1.000
_cell.length_b   1.000
_cell.length_c   1.000
_cell.angle_alpha   90.00
_cell.angle_beta   90.00
_cell.angle_gamma   90.00
#
_symmetry.space_group_name_H-M   'P 1'
#
loop_
_entity.id
_entity.type
_entity.pdbx_description
1 polymer ?
#
loop_
_entity_poly.entity_id
_entity_poly.type
_entity_poly.pdbx_seq_one_letter_code
_entity_poly.pdbx_strand_id
1 'polypeptide(L)'
;MMKPNTWSVSEIHPFIYFLPVIAAILYALMQIMTRKLSKSSKPSALAFYIQVTFMALSLIFGLIFGDGKLTDVSSNTSVQFILKGWIIPKGTDLPYFFALGCLAAGVGYFMSKAYSTAAAASVAPFEYVLLPLSIFWGWTIFGDIPDMYILTGIIFVVGSGLYVFIREKKKENITAPMPNQNLES
;
A
#
# COMPACT_ATOMS: atom_id res chain seq x y z
N MET A 1 -14.08 15.65 -28.46
CA MET A 1 -13.10 14.78 -29.15
C MET A 1 -11.73 15.06 -28.55
N MET A 2 -11.35 14.29 -27.53
CA MET A 2 -10.12 14.47 -26.73
C MET A 2 -8.94 13.92 -27.54
N LYS A 3 -7.84 14.68 -27.65
CA LYS A 3 -6.65 14.25 -28.39
C LYS A 3 -6.08 12.96 -27.79
N PRO A 4 -5.63 12.00 -28.62
CA PRO A 4 -4.86 10.87 -28.13
C PRO A 4 -3.58 11.40 -27.47
N ASN A 5 -3.37 10.91 -26.26
CA ASN A 5 -2.20 11.03 -25.41
C ASN A 5 -0.85 10.93 -26.15
N THR A 6 -0.38 12.04 -26.71
CA THR A 6 1.02 12.21 -27.14
C THR A 6 1.90 12.47 -25.93
N TRP A 7 1.99 11.52 -24.99
CA TRP A 7 3.14 11.47 -24.09
C TRP A 7 4.32 11.06 -24.96
N SER A 8 5.14 12.01 -25.38
CA SER A 8 6.37 11.67 -26.07
C SER A 8 7.28 10.98 -25.05
N VAL A 9 7.26 9.64 -25.07
CA VAL A 9 8.21 8.78 -24.33
C VAL A 9 9.68 9.16 -24.56
N SER A 10 9.95 10.02 -25.55
CA SER A 10 11.25 10.63 -25.84
C SER A 10 11.77 11.64 -24.81
N GLU A 11 10.96 12.16 -23.88
CA GLU A 11 11.41 13.15 -22.88
C GLU A 11 11.65 12.56 -21.47
N ILE A 12 11.22 11.32 -21.21
CA ILE A 12 11.40 10.68 -19.91
C ILE A 12 12.67 9.83 -19.96
N HIS A 13 13.70 10.21 -19.21
CA HIS A 13 14.93 9.44 -19.10
C HIS A 13 14.60 7.97 -18.76
N PRO A 14 15.09 6.97 -19.55
CA PRO A 14 14.77 5.55 -19.34
C PRO A 14 15.05 5.03 -17.93
N PHE A 15 15.93 5.70 -17.20
CA PHE A 15 16.26 5.42 -15.81
C PHE A 15 15.05 5.50 -14.86
N ILE A 16 14.06 6.35 -15.16
CA ILE A 16 12.88 6.58 -14.31
C ILE A 16 12.02 5.31 -14.17
N TYR A 17 11.98 4.45 -15.20
CA TYR A 17 11.25 3.18 -15.14
C TYR A 17 11.84 2.16 -14.16
N PHE A 18 13.11 2.31 -13.77
CA PHE A 18 13.76 1.43 -12.79
C PHE A 18 13.51 1.84 -11.34
N LEU A 19 13.08 3.09 -11.08
CA LEU A 19 12.82 3.57 -9.71
C LEU A 19 11.83 2.69 -8.93
N PRO A 20 10.66 2.29 -9.50
CA PRO A 20 9.71 1.42 -8.80
C PRO A 20 10.31 0.04 -8.50
N VAL A 21 11.17 -0.48 -9.38
CA VAL A 21 11.85 -1.78 -9.19
C VAL A 21 12.85 -1.69 -8.05
N ILE A 22 13.66 -0.62 -8.01
CA ILE A 22 14.60 -0.36 -6.92
C ILE A 22 13.85 -0.19 -5.59
N ALA A 23 12.76 0.58 -5.58
CA ALA A 23 11.92 0.76 -4.40
C ALA A 23 11.31 -0.57 -3.92
N ALA A 24 10.84 -1.42 -4.84
CA ALA A 24 10.32 -2.74 -4.51
C ALA A 24 11.39 -3.67 -3.92
N ILE A 25 12.62 -3.65 -4.45
CA ILE A 25 13.76 -4.42 -3.91
C ILE A 25 14.11 -3.95 -2.50
N LEU A 26 14.21 -2.63 -2.29
CA LEU A 26 14.50 -2.06 -0.97
C LEU A 26 13.39 -2.41 0.04
N TYR A 27 12.13 -2.35 -0.38
CA TYR A 27 11.00 -2.75 0.45
C TYR A 27 11.02 -4.25 0.79
N ALA A 28 11.33 -5.11 -0.19
CA ALA A 28 11.47 -6.54 0.03
C ALA A 28 12.62 -6.87 0.99
N LEU A 29 13.78 -6.22 0.85
CA LEU A 29 14.90 -6.35 1.77
C LEU A 29 14.53 -5.90 3.19
N MET A 30 13.86 -4.76 3.31
CA MET A 30 13.35 -4.25 4.59
C MET A 30 12.40 -5.24 5.25
N GLN A 31 11.48 -5.86 4.50
CA GLN A 31 10.59 -6.91 5.02
C GLN A 31 11.33 -8.19 5.42
N ILE A 32 12.32 -8.63 4.65
CA ILE A 32 13.15 -9.80 4.99
C ILE A 32 13.95 -9.55 6.26
N MET A 33 14.57 -8.37 6.39
CA MET A 33 15.31 -7.98 7.60
C MET A 33 14.37 -7.89 8.81
N THR A 34 13.20 -7.27 8.65
CA THR A 34 12.17 -7.18 9.69
C THR A 34 11.74 -8.57 10.17
N ARG A 35 11.54 -9.51 9.23
CA ARG A 35 11.20 -10.91 9.54
C ARG A 35 12.35 -11.70 10.19
N LYS A 36 13.60 -11.37 9.86
CA LYS A 36 14.77 -11.99 10.52
C LYS A 36 14.94 -11.47 11.95
N LEU A 37 14.77 -10.17 12.18
CA LEU A 37 14.82 -9.57 13.52
C LEU A 37 13.65 -10.02 14.40
N SER A 38 12.45 -10.21 13.83
CA SER A 38 11.26 -10.65 14.58
C SER A 38 11.39 -12.04 15.20
N LYS A 39 12.33 -12.88 14.72
CA LYS A 39 12.60 -14.21 15.31
C LYS A 39 13.49 -14.18 16.55
N SER A 40 14.23 -13.09 16.77
CA SER A 40 15.24 -12.97 17.84
C SER A 40 14.90 -11.90 18.88
N SER A 41 13.84 -11.11 18.65
CA SER A 41 13.49 -9.96 19.48
C SER A 41 12.02 -9.98 19.88
N LYS A 42 11.71 -9.43 21.08
CA LYS A 42 10.32 -9.29 21.54
C LYS A 42 9.52 -8.44 20.53
N PRO A 43 8.28 -8.82 20.18
CA PRO A 43 7.46 -8.10 19.19
C PRO A 43 7.31 -6.60 19.49
N SER A 44 7.21 -6.23 20.77
CA SER A 44 7.14 -4.85 21.23
C SER A 44 8.40 -4.03 20.91
N ALA A 45 9.59 -4.65 20.97
CA ALA A 45 10.84 -3.99 20.61
C ALA A 45 10.90 -3.72 19.10
N LEU A 46 10.44 -4.67 18.28
CA LEU A 46 10.39 -4.53 16.83
C LEU A 46 9.50 -3.35 16.40
N ALA A 47 8.30 -3.24 16.99
CA ALA A 47 7.39 -2.12 16.72
C ALA A 47 7.98 -0.77 17.15
N PHE A 48 8.66 -0.72 18.30
CA PHE A 48 9.34 0.48 18.77
C PHE A 48 10.46 0.91 17.81
N TYR A 49 11.31 -0.02 17.39
CA TYR A 49 12.39 0.29 16.43
C TYR A 49 11.85 0.76 15.08
N ILE A 50 10.79 0.14 14.55
CA ILE A 50 10.18 0.59 13.28
C ILE A 50 9.69 2.04 13.41
N GLN A 51 8.98 2.39 14.48
CA GLN A 51 8.49 3.76 14.66
C GLN A 51 9.61 4.77 14.92
N VAL A 52 10.64 4.40 15.68
CA VAL A 52 11.82 5.26 15.89
C VAL A 52 12.56 5.50 14.57
N THR A 53 12.80 4.46 13.78
CA THR A 53 13.43 4.57 12.46
C THR A 53 12.59 5.41 11.51
N PHE A 54 11.27 5.20 11.48
CA PHE A 54 10.36 5.98 10.63
C PHE A 54 10.32 7.45 11.04
N MET A 55 10.27 7.72 12.35
CA MET A 55 10.31 9.07 12.90
C MET A 55 11.64 9.77 12.62
N ALA A 56 12.76 9.07 12.76
CA ALA A 56 14.09 9.59 12.44
C ALA A 56 14.25 9.89 10.94
N LEU A 57 13.85 8.96 10.07
CA LEU A 57 13.85 9.17 8.61
C LEU A 57 12.95 10.34 8.23
N SER A 58 11.74 10.43 8.80
CA SER A 58 10.81 11.53 8.56
C SER A 58 11.38 12.88 9.00
N LEU A 59 12.07 12.93 10.15
CA LEU A 59 12.78 14.13 10.61
C LEU A 59 13.91 14.54 9.67
N ILE A 60 14.74 13.59 9.24
CA ILE A 60 15.84 13.84 8.29
C ILE A 60 15.26 14.36 6.96
N PHE A 61 14.22 13.72 6.45
CA PHE A 61 13.56 14.13 5.21
C PHE A 61 12.91 15.52 5.37
N GLY A 62 12.27 15.80 6.50
CA GLY A 62 11.70 17.09 6.82
C GLY A 62 12.74 18.20 6.94
N LEU A 63 13.92 17.93 7.49
CA LEU A 63 15.02 18.90 7.57
C LEU A 63 15.65 19.18 6.20
N ILE A 64 15.77 18.16 5.34
CA ILE A 64 16.40 18.29 4.01
C ILE A 64 15.43 18.91 3.00
N PHE A 65 14.16 18.49 2.98
CA PHE A 65 13.18 18.85 1.95
C PHE A 65 12.07 19.79 2.43
N GLY A 66 11.90 19.97 3.75
CA GLY A 66 10.80 20.76 4.31
C GLY A 66 10.88 22.26 4.03
N ASP A 67 12.08 22.79 3.82
CA ASP A 67 12.35 24.22 3.56
C ASP A 67 12.01 24.63 2.10
N GLY A 68 11.69 23.68 1.22
CA GLY A 68 11.25 23.94 -0.16
C GLY A 68 12.30 24.53 -1.09
N LYS A 69 13.54 24.77 -0.65
CA LYS A 69 14.60 25.41 -1.46
C LYS A 69 14.97 24.69 -2.76
N LEU A 70 14.65 23.40 -2.87
CA LEU A 70 14.95 22.58 -4.05
C LEU A 70 13.85 22.65 -5.13
N THR A 71 12.72 23.34 -4.90
CA THR A 71 11.67 23.49 -5.93
C THR A 71 12.13 24.30 -7.14
N ASP A 72 13.08 25.23 -6.96
CA ASP A 72 13.54 26.13 -8.03
C ASP A 72 14.66 25.53 -8.90
N VAL A 73 15.22 24.39 -8.51
CA VAL A 73 16.41 23.79 -9.17
C VAL A 73 16.04 22.93 -10.39
N SER A 74 14.76 22.65 -10.62
CA SER A 74 14.33 21.78 -11.73
C SER A 74 13.19 22.39 -12.56
N SER A 75 13.31 22.29 -13.89
CA SER A 75 12.30 22.72 -14.88
C SER A 75 11.09 21.77 -14.97
N ASN A 76 11.13 20.61 -14.32
CA ASN A 76 10.10 19.56 -14.41
C ASN A 76 9.03 19.70 -13.32
N THR A 77 7.78 19.88 -13.71
CA THR A 77 6.62 20.07 -12.81
C THR A 77 6.44 18.94 -11.78
N SER A 78 6.74 17.69 -12.15
CA SER A 78 6.63 16.54 -11.24
C SER A 78 7.67 16.55 -10.11
N VAL A 79 8.88 17.04 -10.39
CA VAL A 79 9.97 17.14 -9.39
C VAL A 79 9.68 18.29 -8.42
N GLN A 80 9.11 19.38 -8.92
CA GLN A 80 8.63 20.49 -8.07
C GLN A 80 7.50 20.06 -7.13
N PHE A 81 6.61 19.14 -7.54
CA PHE A 81 5.58 18.58 -6.67
C PHE A 81 6.16 17.72 -5.54
N ILE A 82 7.13 16.85 -5.84
CA ILE A 82 7.76 15.96 -4.85
C ILE A 82 8.61 16.75 -3.85
N LEU A 83 9.30 17.80 -4.31
CA LEU A 83 10.18 18.63 -3.48
C LEU A 83 9.45 19.82 -2.84
N LYS A 84 8.12 19.87 -2.95
CA LYS A 84 7.32 20.96 -2.42
C LYS A 84 7.50 21.04 -0.90
N GLY A 85 7.91 22.22 -0.43
CA GLY A 85 8.09 22.48 0.99
C GLY A 85 6.83 22.21 1.80
N TRP A 86 7.01 21.88 3.07
CA TRP A 86 5.89 21.59 3.96
C TRP A 86 5.03 22.83 4.15
N ILE A 87 3.74 22.74 3.81
CA ILE A 87 2.79 23.83 3.97
C ILE A 87 1.98 23.56 5.24
N ILE A 88 1.95 24.55 6.13
CA ILE A 88 1.07 24.52 7.30
C ILE A 88 -0.38 24.57 6.79
N PRO A 89 -1.22 23.55 7.08
CA PRO A 89 -2.59 23.50 6.59
C PRO A 89 -3.40 24.68 7.12
N LYS A 90 -4.25 25.27 6.28
CA LYS A 90 -5.11 26.40 6.67
C LYS A 90 -6.24 25.89 7.58
N GLY A 91 -6.78 26.76 8.43
CA GLY A 91 -7.83 26.38 9.39
C GLY A 91 -9.10 25.80 8.75
N THR A 92 -9.37 26.11 7.48
CA THR A 92 -10.45 25.53 6.68
C THR A 92 -10.25 24.05 6.33
N ASP A 93 -9.01 23.57 6.37
CA ASP A 93 -8.66 22.20 5.98
C ASP A 93 -8.75 21.22 7.16
N LEU A 94 -8.73 21.77 8.39
CA LEU A 94 -8.79 21.05 9.66
C LEU A 94 -9.94 20.03 9.78
N PRO A 95 -11.19 20.30 9.34
CA PRO A 95 -12.25 19.29 9.37
C PRO A 95 -11.99 18.10 8.46
N TYR A 96 -11.34 18.29 7.30
CA TYR A 96 -10.96 17.18 6.42
C TYR A 96 -9.86 16.32 7.05
N PHE A 97 -8.87 16.95 7.70
CA PHE A 97 -7.84 16.23 8.46
C PHE A 97 -8.46 15.41 9.60
N PHE A 98 -9.42 15.98 10.32
CA PHE A 98 -10.10 15.26 11.40
C PHE A 98 -10.93 14.08 10.86
N ALA A 99 -11.70 14.30 9.78
CA ALA A 99 -12.47 13.24 9.13
C ALA A 99 -11.56 12.10 8.61
N LEU A 100 -10.46 12.44 7.94
CA LEU A 100 -9.47 11.46 7.48
C LEU A 100 -8.84 10.69 8.65
N GLY A 101 -8.50 11.39 9.74
CA GLY A 101 -7.98 10.77 10.95
C GLY A 101 -8.97 9.78 11.58
N CYS A 102 -10.24 10.16 11.71
CA CYS A 102 -11.30 9.28 12.21
C CYS A 102 -11.52 8.06 11.31
N LEU A 103 -11.55 8.25 9.99
CA LEU A 103 -11.67 7.16 9.02
C LEU A 103 -10.47 6.20 9.11
N ALA A 104 -9.25 6.73 9.16
CA ALA A 104 -8.03 5.94 9.29
C ALA A 104 -8.02 5.13 10.60
N ALA A 105 -8.41 5.75 11.72
CA ALA A 105 -8.54 5.06 13.00
C ALA A 105 -9.60 3.94 12.95
N GLY A 106 -10.74 4.20 12.30
CA GLY A 106 -11.79 3.20 12.06
C GLY A 106 -11.27 2.01 11.25
N VAL A 107 -10.63 2.27 10.10
CA VAL A 107 -10.03 1.23 9.25
C VAL A 107 -9.01 0.40 10.04
N GLY A 108 -8.12 1.06 10.79
CA GLY A 108 -7.12 0.39 11.61
C GLY A 108 -7.74 -0.51 12.70
N TYR A 109 -8.82 -0.06 13.33
CA TYR A 109 -9.55 -0.84 14.32
C TYR A 109 -10.23 -2.07 13.69
N PHE A 110 -10.97 -1.89 12.59
CA PHE A 110 -11.65 -2.98 11.89
C PHE A 110 -10.66 -4.00 11.32
N MET A 111 -9.54 -3.55 10.75
CA MET A 111 -8.50 -4.46 10.29
C MET A 111 -7.89 -5.24 11.44
N SER A 112 -7.56 -4.57 12.54
CA SER A 112 -7.01 -5.25 13.73
C SER A 112 -7.96 -6.33 14.24
N LYS A 113 -9.27 -6.08 14.24
CA LYS A 113 -10.30 -7.05 14.64
C LYS A 113 -10.50 -8.18 13.61
N ALA A 114 -10.36 -7.90 12.32
CA ALA A 114 -10.40 -8.91 11.27
C ALA A 114 -9.22 -9.87 11.39
N TYR A 115 -8.00 -9.34 11.54
CA TYR A 115 -6.77 -10.12 11.72
C TYR A 115 -6.72 -10.89 13.05
N SER A 116 -7.42 -10.45 14.10
CA SER A 116 -7.52 -11.21 15.36
C SER A 116 -8.50 -12.38 15.30
N THR A 117 -9.45 -12.35 14.36
CA THR A 117 -10.56 -13.31 14.28
C THR A 117 -10.41 -14.31 13.12
N ALA A 118 -9.69 -13.93 12.07
CA ALA A 118 -9.44 -14.76 10.89
C ALA A 118 -7.94 -14.92 10.62
N ALA A 119 -7.54 -16.07 10.05
CA ALA A 119 -6.17 -16.29 9.61
C ALA A 119 -5.77 -15.23 8.56
N ALA A 120 -4.55 -14.68 8.65
CA ALA A 120 -4.05 -13.65 7.75
C ALA A 120 -4.17 -14.03 6.25
N ALA A 121 -4.08 -15.33 5.95
CA ALA A 121 -4.25 -15.89 4.61
C ALA A 121 -5.67 -15.67 4.04
N SER A 122 -6.68 -15.66 4.90
CA SER A 122 -8.07 -15.38 4.53
C SER A 122 -8.34 -13.89 4.34
N VAL A 123 -7.55 -13.00 4.96
CA VAL A 123 -7.74 -11.54 4.89
C VAL A 123 -7.07 -10.94 3.65
N ALA A 124 -5.90 -11.46 3.26
CA ALA A 124 -5.13 -10.96 2.11
C ALA A 124 -5.94 -10.84 0.79
N PRO A 125 -6.84 -11.77 0.43
CA PRO A 125 -7.68 -11.63 -0.76
C PRO A 125 -8.65 -10.45 -0.72
N PHE A 126 -9.14 -10.06 0.47
CA PHE A 126 -10.04 -8.92 0.63
C PHE A 126 -9.33 -7.59 0.40
N GLU A 127 -8.03 -7.52 0.69
CA GLU A 127 -7.23 -6.32 0.40
C GLU A 127 -7.16 -6.05 -1.11
N TYR A 128 -7.28 -7.06 -1.97
CA TYR A 128 -7.31 -6.86 -3.42
C TYR A 128 -8.62 -6.22 -3.91
N VAL A 129 -9.72 -6.28 -3.13
CA VAL A 129 -10.97 -5.58 -3.46
C VAL A 129 -10.79 -4.05 -3.38
N LEU A 130 -9.78 -3.58 -2.65
CA LEU A 130 -9.42 -2.17 -2.61
C LEU A 130 -8.95 -1.66 -3.98
N LEU A 131 -8.39 -2.52 -4.85
CA LEU A 131 -7.93 -2.13 -6.19
C LEU A 131 -9.08 -1.64 -7.10
N PRO A 132 -10.13 -2.44 -7.36
CA PRO A 132 -11.27 -1.98 -8.16
C PRO A 132 -12.02 -0.83 -7.47
N LEU A 133 -12.10 -0.80 -6.14
CA LEU A 133 -12.73 0.30 -5.42
C LEU A 133 -11.95 1.61 -5.55
N SER A 134 -10.62 1.55 -5.55
CA SER A 134 -9.73 2.69 -5.78
C SER A 134 -9.95 3.28 -7.18
N ILE A 135 -10.11 2.44 -8.20
CA ILE A 135 -10.45 2.87 -9.56
C ILE A 135 -11.82 3.53 -9.60
N PHE A 136 -12.81 2.92 -8.96
CA PHE A 136 -14.17 3.45 -8.90
C PHE A 136 -14.18 4.87 -8.33
N TRP A 137 -13.49 5.10 -7.22
CA TRP A 137 -13.35 6.43 -6.62
C TRP A 137 -12.47 7.36 -7.43
N GLY A 138 -11.39 6.84 -8.04
CA GLY A 138 -10.53 7.59 -8.95
C GLY A 138 -11.30 8.18 -10.13
N TRP A 139 -12.12 7.35 -10.78
CA TRP A 139 -12.99 7.77 -11.86
C TRP A 139 -14.10 8.71 -11.39
N THR A 140 -14.75 8.43 -10.26
CA THR A 140 -15.88 9.22 -9.77
C THR A 140 -15.46 10.62 -9.31
N ILE A 141 -14.30 10.76 -8.66
CA ILE A 141 -13.83 12.02 -8.08
C ILE A 141 -12.99 12.81 -9.07
N PHE A 142 -12.06 12.15 -9.78
CA PHE A 142 -11.07 12.81 -10.63
C PHE A 142 -11.38 12.69 -12.13
N GLY A 143 -12.32 11.84 -12.54
CA GLY A 143 -12.63 11.58 -13.94
C GLY A 143 -11.56 10.78 -14.68
N ASP A 144 -10.54 10.30 -13.98
CA ASP A 144 -9.41 9.57 -14.57
C ASP A 144 -9.82 8.13 -14.93
N ILE A 145 -9.86 7.85 -16.23
CA ILE A 145 -10.15 6.50 -16.74
C ILE A 145 -8.81 5.75 -16.86
N PRO A 146 -8.66 4.59 -16.20
CA PRO A 146 -7.43 3.82 -16.29
C PRO A 146 -7.23 3.26 -17.72
N ASP A 147 -5.98 3.29 -18.16
CA ASP A 147 -5.57 2.75 -19.46
C ASP A 147 -5.73 1.21 -19.51
N MET A 148 -5.81 0.66 -20.72
CA MET A 148 -5.98 -0.77 -20.99
C MET A 148 -4.87 -1.62 -20.34
N TYR A 149 -3.65 -1.08 -20.27
CA TYR A 149 -2.51 -1.71 -19.59
C TYR A 149 -2.72 -1.83 -18.08
N ILE A 150 -3.28 -0.79 -17.45
CA ILE A 150 -3.58 -0.76 -16.01
C ILE A 150 -4.67 -1.79 -15.70
N LEU A 151 -5.74 -1.79 -16.50
CA LEU A 151 -6.84 -2.77 -16.39
C LEU A 151 -6.34 -4.21 -16.48
N THR A 152 -5.44 -4.49 -17.43
CA THR A 152 -4.84 -5.82 -17.58
C THR A 152 -4.08 -6.21 -16.31
N GLY A 153 -3.23 -5.33 -15.78
CA GLY A 153 -2.49 -5.59 -14.55
C GLY A 153 -3.40 -5.91 -13.35
N ILE A 154 -4.50 -5.16 -13.20
CA ILE A 154 -5.48 -5.39 -12.13
C ILE A 154 -6.14 -6.77 -12.26
N ILE A 155 -6.53 -7.17 -13.47
CA ILE A 155 -7.12 -8.49 -13.72
C ILE A 155 -6.14 -9.60 -13.30
N PHE A 156 -4.85 -9.45 -13.60
CA PHE A 156 -3.84 -10.41 -13.17
C PHE A 156 -3.69 -10.46 -11.64
N VAL A 157 -3.65 -9.31 -10.96
CA VAL A 157 -3.52 -9.26 -9.49
C VAL A 157 -4.75 -9.87 -8.82
N VAL A 158 -5.95 -9.42 -9.18
CA VAL A 158 -7.21 -9.93 -8.62
C VAL A 158 -7.40 -11.41 -8.95
N GLY A 159 -7.09 -11.84 -10.18
CA GLY A 159 -7.14 -13.23 -10.59
C GLY A 159 -6.19 -14.12 -9.79
N SER A 160 -4.96 -13.65 -9.53
CA SER A 160 -4.00 -14.37 -8.70
C SER A 160 -4.48 -14.51 -7.25
N GLY A 161 -5.05 -13.44 -6.67
CA GLY A 161 -5.61 -13.45 -5.32
C GLY A 161 -6.80 -14.39 -5.18
N LEU A 162 -7.73 -14.36 -6.14
CA LEU A 162 -8.88 -15.26 -6.17
C LEU A 162 -8.45 -16.72 -6.32
N TYR A 163 -7.44 -16.99 -7.15
CA TYR A 163 -6.87 -18.33 -7.30
C TYR A 163 -6.28 -18.85 -5.98
N VAL A 164 -5.52 -18.02 -5.25
CA VAL A 164 -4.96 -18.37 -3.94
C VAL A 164 -6.07 -18.68 -2.94
N PHE A 165 -7.12 -17.84 -2.88
CA PHE A 165 -8.28 -18.06 -2.02
C PHE A 165 -8.97 -19.40 -2.28
N ILE A 166 -9.23 -19.72 -3.55
CA ILE A 166 -9.85 -20.99 -3.95
C ILE A 166 -8.95 -22.18 -3.57
N ARG A 167 -7.63 -22.04 -3.75
CA ARG A 167 -6.64 -23.07 -3.40
C ARG A 167 -6.59 -23.33 -1.89
N GLU A 168 -6.65 -22.29 -1.07
CA GLU A 168 -6.62 -22.42 0.40
C GLU A 168 -7.91 -23.05 0.94
N LYS A 169 -9.08 -22.64 0.44
CA LYS A 169 -10.36 -23.27 0.77
C LYS A 169 -10.37 -24.76 0.41
N LYS A 170 -9.72 -25.14 -0.69
CA LYS A 170 -9.57 -26.56 -1.08
C LYS A 170 -8.68 -27.33 -0.10
N LYS A 171 -7.63 -26.72 0.46
CA LYS A 171 -6.74 -27.35 1.45
C LYS A 171 -7.42 -27.55 2.81
N GLU A 172 -8.21 -26.57 3.25
CA GLU A 172 -8.93 -26.64 4.53
C GLU A 172 -9.94 -27.79 4.55
N ASN A 173 -10.67 -28.00 3.45
CA ASN A 173 -11.60 -29.12 3.29
C ASN A 173 -10.94 -30.51 3.31
N ILE A 174 -9.63 -30.61 3.03
CA ILE A 174 -8.89 -31.89 3.03
C ILE A 174 -8.40 -32.27 4.43
N THR A 175 -8.36 -31.33 5.37
CA THR A 175 -7.76 -31.54 6.71
C THR A 175 -8.81 -31.61 7.84
N ALA A 176 -10.11 -31.61 7.51
CA ALA A 176 -11.18 -31.77 8.48
C ALA A 176 -11.05 -33.15 9.18
N PRO A 177 -11.04 -33.22 10.52
CA PRO A 177 -10.86 -34.48 11.23
C PRO A 177 -12.05 -35.40 10.97
N MET A 178 -11.76 -36.66 10.65
CA MET A 178 -12.77 -37.72 10.50
C MET A 178 -13.61 -37.80 11.78
N PRO A 179 -14.95 -37.92 11.69
CA PRO A 179 -15.79 -38.15 12.85
C PRO A 179 -15.30 -39.39 13.60
N ASN A 180 -14.94 -39.22 14.86
CA ASN A 180 -14.52 -40.32 15.74
C ASN A 180 -15.69 -41.31 15.88
N GLN A 181 -15.62 -42.45 15.19
CA GLN A 181 -16.62 -43.52 15.23
C GLN A 181 -16.55 -44.39 16.50
N ASN A 182 -15.82 -43.98 17.55
CA ASN A 182 -15.53 -44.84 18.70
C ASN A 182 -16.44 -44.59 19.93
N LEU A 183 -17.75 -44.41 19.76
CA LEU A 183 -18.69 -44.27 20.89
C LEU A 183 -19.88 -45.25 20.90
N GLU A 184 -19.88 -46.28 20.06
CA GLU A 184 -20.87 -47.35 20.12
C GLU A 184 -20.18 -48.72 20.28
N SER A 185 -19.89 -49.10 21.52
CA SER A 185 -19.60 -50.48 21.94
C SER A 185 -20.30 -50.78 23.25
#